data_AF-A0A2N3AT42-F1
#
_entry.id   AF-A0A2N3AT42-F1
#
_cell.length_a   1.000
_cell.length_b   1.000
_cell.length_c   1.000
_cell.angle_alpha   90.00
_cell.angle_beta   90.00
_cell.angle_gamma   90.00
#
_symmetry.space_group_name_H-M   'P 1'
#
loop_
_entity.id
_entity.type
_entity.pdbx_description
1 polymer ?
#
loop_
_entity_poly.entity_id
_entity_poly.type
_entity_poly.pdbx_seq_one_letter_code
_entity_poly.pdbx_strand_id
1 'polypeptide(L)'
;MSQPYQVSGRRAIIGTSVGIAIAPYDGIDTDELTSAADMALYAAKGTNGGTFCFFTTELRDEASRTAVLGDRLRDAVDRDDLTLAYQPLVDPITNEVRCFEALLRWHDAEQGVISPTQFIPIAENDDLIIRIGDMALRQACIDAMAWPDNIKVAVNVSAKQFVRAGFRNTIAAALEVSGLSPSRLELEITESVFVGDLETVDAIFRDLKKLGVRLSLDDFGTGYSSLGYLKHGHFDKLKIDQSFVRGCTENGDTNPAIITAIVALAKALGMETVAEGVEAMDELDLVKQRGADLVQGYIYSQALPQEEVLAQVSNGAMKVTPNGPPRHRSDRISIFRKVGLIHEDHYYQVILRNLSKSGARISGLAGVPVGTDVVLDLGHGQLVVSKVVNASESSQGLQFETTL
;
A
#
# COMPACT_ATOMS: atom_id res chain seq x y z
N MET A 1 -10.41 13.65 -22.98
CA MET A 1 -9.63 14.77 -23.55
C MET A 1 -8.22 14.29 -23.82
N SER A 2 -7.92 13.83 -25.04
CA SER A 2 -6.63 13.19 -25.36
C SER A 2 -6.38 13.01 -26.86
N GLN A 3 -6.98 13.86 -27.71
CA GLN A 3 -6.72 13.75 -29.15
C GLN A 3 -5.22 14.02 -29.42
N PRO A 4 -4.53 13.15 -30.17
CA PRO A 4 -3.10 13.30 -30.40
C PRO A 4 -2.78 14.54 -31.24
N TYR A 5 -1.75 15.26 -30.83
CA TYR A 5 -1.19 16.40 -31.54
C TYR A 5 0.01 15.95 -32.38
N GLN A 6 0.15 16.54 -33.56
CA GLN A 6 1.37 16.44 -34.36
C GLN A 6 2.30 17.57 -33.94
N VAL A 7 3.42 17.23 -33.30
CA VAL A 7 4.47 18.19 -32.91
C VAL A 7 5.78 17.72 -33.52
N SER A 8 6.34 18.51 -34.44
CA SER A 8 7.61 18.21 -35.13
C SER A 8 7.65 16.81 -35.77
N GLY A 9 6.54 16.38 -36.37
CA GLY A 9 6.41 15.06 -37.02
C GLY A 9 6.30 13.87 -36.05
N ARG A 10 6.21 14.11 -34.74
CA ARG A 10 5.95 13.11 -33.71
C ARG A 10 4.53 13.26 -33.17
N ARG A 11 3.93 12.12 -32.80
CA ARG A 11 2.60 12.07 -32.20
C ARG A 11 2.74 12.26 -30.68
N ALA A 12 2.19 13.35 -30.16
CA ALA A 12 2.12 13.63 -28.72
C ALA A 12 0.68 13.49 -28.23
N ILE A 13 0.46 12.87 -27.08
CA ILE A 13 -0.85 12.80 -26.42
C ILE A 13 -0.74 13.63 -25.15
N ILE A 14 -1.56 14.66 -25.02
CA ILE A 14 -1.59 15.55 -23.85
C ILE A 14 -2.89 15.25 -23.09
N GLY A 15 -2.77 14.92 -21.81
CA GLY A 15 -3.91 14.79 -20.91
C GLY A 15 -4.37 16.17 -20.41
N THR A 16 -5.65 16.28 -20.04
CA THR A 16 -6.20 17.49 -19.43
C THR A 16 -7.06 17.09 -18.24
N SER A 17 -6.83 17.72 -17.09
CA SER A 17 -7.72 17.64 -15.94
C SER A 17 -8.48 18.96 -15.80
N VAL A 18 -9.76 18.91 -15.45
CA VAL A 18 -10.63 20.10 -15.36
C VAL A 18 -11.37 20.12 -14.02
N GLY A 19 -11.28 21.23 -13.29
CA GLY A 19 -12.11 21.50 -12.12
C GLY A 19 -13.29 22.39 -12.50
N ILE A 20 -14.47 22.09 -11.97
CA ILE A 20 -15.71 22.80 -12.29
C ILE A 20 -16.38 23.27 -11.00
N ALA A 21 -16.67 24.57 -10.90
CA ALA A 21 -17.49 25.16 -9.85
C ALA A 21 -18.65 25.96 -10.48
N ILE A 22 -19.82 25.93 -9.85
CA ILE A 22 -21.07 26.48 -10.35
C ILE A 22 -21.60 27.54 -9.38
N ALA A 23 -21.67 28.78 -9.84
CA ALA A 23 -22.39 29.84 -9.12
C ALA A 23 -23.91 29.67 -9.24
N PRO A 24 -24.70 29.97 -8.19
CA PRO A 24 -24.28 30.44 -6.87
C PRO A 24 -24.04 29.32 -5.84
N TYR A 25 -24.08 28.04 -6.25
CA TYR A 25 -24.06 26.90 -5.34
C TYR A 25 -22.69 26.67 -4.68
N ASP A 26 -21.62 26.87 -5.45
CA ASP A 26 -20.24 26.58 -5.04
C ASP A 26 -19.47 27.84 -4.63
N GLY A 27 -20.12 29.01 -4.68
CA GLY A 27 -19.55 30.31 -4.36
C GLY A 27 -20.39 31.43 -4.96
N ILE A 28 -20.46 32.56 -4.26
CA ILE A 28 -21.20 33.76 -4.70
C ILE A 28 -20.28 34.87 -5.22
N ASP A 29 -18.99 34.83 -4.87
CA ASP A 29 -17.97 35.75 -5.36
C ASP A 29 -16.87 35.03 -6.16
N THR A 30 -15.97 35.83 -6.74
CA THR A 30 -14.91 35.32 -7.62
C THR A 30 -13.89 34.46 -6.88
N ASP A 31 -13.59 34.78 -5.63
CA ASP A 31 -12.54 34.11 -4.87
C ASP A 31 -13.02 32.75 -4.39
N GLU A 32 -14.27 32.66 -3.91
CA GLU A 32 -14.96 31.42 -3.57
C GLU A 32 -15.06 30.48 -4.77
N LEU A 33 -15.51 30.97 -5.92
CA LEU A 33 -15.64 30.15 -7.14
C LEU A 33 -14.29 29.70 -7.68
N THR A 34 -13.26 30.54 -7.61
CA THR A 34 -11.90 30.17 -8.05
C THR A 34 -11.31 29.11 -7.13
N SER A 35 -11.46 29.27 -5.81
CA SER A 35 -11.01 28.28 -4.84
C SER A 35 -11.76 26.93 -5.00
N ALA A 36 -13.08 26.97 -5.20
CA ALA A 36 -13.90 25.78 -5.47
C ALA A 36 -13.47 25.06 -6.75
N ALA A 37 -13.23 25.80 -7.83
CA ALA A 37 -12.77 25.22 -9.09
C ALA A 37 -11.36 24.62 -8.97
N ASP A 38 -10.47 25.24 -8.19
CA ASP A 38 -9.11 24.74 -7.98
C ASP A 38 -9.09 23.47 -7.12
N MET A 39 -9.91 23.40 -6.06
CA MET A 39 -10.10 22.18 -5.28
C MET A 39 -10.62 21.01 -6.15
N ALA A 40 -11.61 21.29 -7.01
CA ALA A 40 -12.12 20.31 -7.95
C ALA A 40 -11.05 19.90 -8.99
N LEU A 41 -10.23 20.84 -9.47
CA LEU A 41 -9.13 20.56 -10.38
C LEU A 41 -8.09 19.66 -9.73
N TYR A 42 -7.76 19.90 -8.46
CA TYR A 42 -6.81 19.09 -7.71
C TYR A 42 -7.33 17.66 -7.51
N ALA A 43 -8.61 17.51 -7.16
CA ALA A 43 -9.27 16.19 -7.10
C ALA A 43 -9.21 15.47 -8.46
N ALA A 44 -9.44 16.17 -9.57
CA ALA A 44 -9.34 15.62 -10.92
C ALA A 44 -7.90 15.24 -11.34
N LYS A 45 -6.87 15.79 -10.67
CA LYS A 45 -5.46 15.38 -10.88
C LYS A 45 -5.11 14.12 -10.10
N GLY A 46 -5.67 13.92 -8.91
CA GLY A 46 -5.44 12.74 -8.08
C GLY A 46 -5.93 11.43 -8.70
N THR A 47 -6.93 11.48 -9.58
CA THR A 47 -7.44 10.32 -10.33
C THR A 47 -6.73 10.16 -11.66
N ASN A 48 -5.50 9.63 -11.70
CA ASN A 48 -4.70 9.27 -12.90
C ASN A 48 -4.69 10.26 -14.10
N GLY A 49 -5.08 11.53 -13.90
CA GLY A 49 -5.22 12.57 -14.92
C GLY A 49 -6.31 12.30 -15.98
N GLY A 50 -6.60 13.32 -16.79
CA GLY A 50 -7.44 13.15 -17.99
C GLY A 50 -8.96 13.16 -17.76
N THR A 51 -9.41 13.58 -16.57
CA THR A 51 -10.82 13.64 -16.17
C THR A 51 -11.26 15.05 -15.78
N PHE A 52 -12.55 15.23 -15.53
CA PHE A 52 -13.08 16.43 -14.90
C PHE A 52 -13.70 16.08 -13.55
N CYS A 53 -13.70 17.03 -12.62
CA CYS A 53 -14.38 16.88 -11.34
C CYS A 53 -15.19 18.16 -11.05
N PHE A 54 -16.39 17.97 -10.52
CA PHE A 54 -17.18 19.08 -9.98
C PHE A 54 -16.79 19.30 -8.53
N PHE A 55 -16.82 20.55 -8.10
CA PHE A 55 -16.72 20.89 -6.70
C PHE A 55 -17.85 20.21 -5.91
N THR A 56 -17.50 19.71 -4.73
CA THR A 56 -18.46 19.26 -3.74
C THR A 56 -18.03 19.74 -2.36
N THR A 57 -18.97 19.82 -1.42
CA THR A 57 -18.62 20.22 -0.05
C THR A 57 -17.67 19.23 0.61
N GLU A 58 -17.76 17.94 0.25
CA GLU A 58 -16.83 16.91 0.72
C GLU A 58 -15.39 17.18 0.27
N LEU A 59 -15.17 17.71 -0.95
CA LEU A 59 -13.84 18.10 -1.41
C LEU A 59 -13.26 19.25 -0.57
N ARG A 60 -14.10 20.23 -0.21
CA ARG A 60 -13.68 21.33 0.67
C ARG A 60 -13.35 20.85 2.07
N ASP A 61 -14.20 19.99 2.63
CA ASP A 61 -13.99 19.44 3.96
C ASP A 61 -12.71 18.60 4.00
N GLU A 62 -12.44 17.82 2.96
CA GLU A 62 -11.21 17.04 2.84
C GLU A 62 -9.96 17.91 2.67
N ALA A 63 -10.02 18.96 1.85
CA ALA A 63 -8.94 19.92 1.71
C ALA A 63 -8.64 20.63 3.05
N SER A 64 -9.68 21.02 3.79
CA SER A 64 -9.55 21.63 5.12
C SER A 64 -8.90 20.65 6.11
N ARG A 65 -9.34 19.39 6.14
CA ARG A 65 -8.71 18.34 6.98
C ARG A 65 -7.24 18.14 6.62
N THR A 66 -6.94 18.07 5.33
CA THR A 66 -5.56 17.91 4.82
C THR A 66 -4.68 19.07 5.25
N ALA A 67 -5.17 20.31 5.16
CA ALA A 67 -4.43 21.49 5.60
C ALA A 67 -4.14 21.47 7.12
N VAL A 68 -5.16 21.16 7.94
CA VAL A 68 -4.99 21.02 9.40
C VAL A 68 -3.99 19.91 9.72
N LEU A 69 -4.05 18.79 9.01
CA LEU A 69 -3.13 17.68 9.20
C LEU A 69 -1.70 18.04 8.77
N GLY A 70 -1.54 18.84 7.71
CA GLY A 70 -0.23 19.35 7.27
C GLY A 70 0.42 20.28 8.29
N ASP A 71 -0.33 21.19 8.89
CA ASP A 71 0.17 22.06 9.96
C ASP A 71 0.59 21.24 11.19
N ARG A 72 -0.22 20.25 11.59
CA ARG A 72 0.13 19.32 12.67
C ARG A 72 1.37 18.49 12.35
N LEU A 73 1.52 18.02 11.12
CA LEU A 73 2.68 17.25 10.71
C LEU A 73 3.96 18.09 10.80
N ARG A 74 3.89 19.37 10.43
CA ARG A 74 5.02 20.29 10.56
C ARG A 74 5.48 20.42 12.01
N ASP A 75 4.53 20.61 12.92
CA ASP A 75 4.80 20.64 14.36
C ASP A 75 5.38 19.30 14.86
N ALA A 76 4.83 18.17 14.40
CA ALA A 76 5.27 16.83 14.80
C ALA A 76 6.73 16.56 14.38
N VAL A 77 7.13 17.02 13.18
CA VAL A 77 8.52 16.93 12.71
C VAL A 77 9.47 17.77 13.56
N ASP A 78 9.02 18.91 14.08
CA ASP A 78 9.83 19.79 14.93
C ASP A 78 9.90 19.30 16.39
N ARG A 79 8.96 18.46 16.82
CA ARG A 79 8.87 17.89 18.18
C ARG A 79 9.38 16.46 18.31
N ASP A 80 9.85 15.85 17.22
CA ASP A 80 10.25 14.45 17.15
C ASP A 80 9.10 13.47 17.54
N ASP A 81 7.85 13.82 17.20
CA ASP A 81 6.65 12.98 17.46
C ASP A 81 6.48 11.82 16.47
N LEU A 82 7.37 11.74 15.46
CA LEU A 82 7.43 10.66 14.48
C LEU A 82 8.38 9.56 14.97
N THR A 83 7.90 8.33 14.96
CA THR A 83 8.65 7.15 15.41
C THR A 83 8.74 6.11 14.29
N LEU A 84 9.60 5.11 14.48
CA LEU A 84 9.72 3.96 13.58
C LEU A 84 9.17 2.71 14.26
N ALA A 85 8.43 1.92 13.48
CA ALA A 85 8.14 0.54 13.77
C ALA A 85 8.76 -0.35 12.68
N TYR A 86 9.07 -1.58 13.04
CA TYR A 86 9.86 -2.49 12.24
C TYR A 86 9.06 -3.75 11.93
N GLN A 87 8.78 -3.99 10.65
CA GLN A 87 8.08 -5.19 10.23
C GLN A 87 9.08 -6.24 9.71
N PRO A 88 9.04 -7.49 10.21
CA PRO A 88 10.01 -8.51 9.81
C PRO A 88 9.74 -9.04 8.40
N LEU A 89 10.82 -9.19 7.63
CA LEU A 89 10.88 -9.98 6.41
C LEU A 89 11.53 -11.33 6.76
N VAL A 90 10.77 -12.39 6.55
CA VAL A 90 11.09 -13.72 7.08
C VAL A 90 11.38 -14.69 5.94
N ASP A 91 12.47 -15.45 6.08
CA ASP A 91 12.75 -16.62 5.24
C ASP A 91 11.67 -17.68 5.52
N PRO A 92 10.82 -18.00 4.53
CA PRO A 92 9.63 -18.80 4.76
C PRO A 92 9.95 -20.29 4.95
N ILE A 93 11.19 -20.73 4.69
CA ILE A 93 11.67 -22.10 4.91
C ILE A 93 12.21 -22.26 6.33
N THR A 94 13.06 -21.32 6.78
CA THR A 94 13.74 -21.41 8.08
C THR A 94 12.99 -20.70 9.22
N ASN A 95 12.01 -19.86 8.86
CA ASN A 95 11.30 -18.92 9.74
C ASN A 95 12.22 -17.90 10.41
N GLU A 96 13.42 -17.66 9.86
CA GLU A 96 14.37 -16.68 10.37
C GLU A 96 14.11 -15.30 9.79
N VAL A 97 14.14 -14.27 10.64
CA VAL A 97 14.12 -12.88 10.19
C VAL A 97 15.42 -12.56 9.49
N ARG A 98 15.33 -12.00 8.27
CA ARG A 98 16.49 -11.59 7.45
C ARG A 98 16.64 -10.08 7.34
N CYS A 99 15.53 -9.37 7.45
CA CYS A 99 15.47 -7.92 7.32
C CYS A 99 14.28 -7.39 8.12
N PHE A 100 14.35 -6.13 8.54
CA PHE A 100 13.20 -5.38 9.01
C PHE A 100 12.93 -4.21 8.08
N GLU A 101 11.68 -4.01 7.68
CA GLU A 101 11.27 -2.77 7.04
C GLU A 101 10.92 -1.73 8.11
N ALA A 102 11.57 -0.57 8.04
CA ALA A 102 11.31 0.58 8.89
C ALA A 102 10.11 1.37 8.33
N LEU A 103 9.04 1.40 9.11
CA LEU A 103 7.78 2.02 8.77
C LEU A 103 7.49 3.19 9.73
N LEU A 104 7.25 4.37 9.16
CA LEU A 104 6.92 5.57 9.92
C LEU A 104 5.61 5.39 10.70
N ARG A 105 5.61 5.86 11.93
CA ARG A 105 4.44 5.92 12.80
C ARG A 105 4.30 7.33 13.32
N TRP A 106 3.09 7.87 13.19
CA TRP A 106 2.75 9.17 13.73
C TRP A 106 1.63 9.02 14.75
N HIS A 107 1.91 9.48 15.97
CA HIS A 107 0.91 9.58 17.03
C HIS A 107 0.68 11.05 17.35
N ASP A 108 -0.47 11.58 16.96
CA ASP A 108 -0.91 12.93 17.34
C ASP A 108 -1.63 12.89 18.70
N ALA A 109 -1.39 13.89 19.54
CA ALA A 109 -1.94 13.92 20.89
C ALA A 109 -3.48 14.02 20.93
N GLU A 110 -4.11 14.57 19.89
CA GLU A 110 -5.56 14.75 19.81
C GLU A 110 -6.23 13.68 18.94
N GLN A 111 -5.62 13.30 17.82
CA GLN A 111 -6.20 12.34 16.86
C GLN A 111 -5.75 10.88 17.08
N GLY A 112 -4.75 10.65 17.93
CA GLY A 112 -4.17 9.33 18.16
C GLY A 112 -3.29 8.89 16.99
N VAL A 113 -3.39 7.61 16.62
CA VAL A 113 -2.56 7.02 15.56
C VAL A 113 -3.05 7.48 14.18
N ILE A 114 -2.17 8.13 13.42
CA ILE A 114 -2.45 8.60 12.06
C ILE A 114 -1.75 7.67 11.07
N SER A 115 -2.51 7.19 10.08
CA SER A 115 -2.00 6.26 9.05
C SER A 115 -0.97 6.95 8.13
N PRO A 116 0.14 6.27 7.78
CA PRO A 116 1.07 6.74 6.74
C PRO A 116 0.39 7.09 5.41
N THR A 117 -0.67 6.35 5.04
CA THR A 117 -1.44 6.63 3.81
C THR A 117 -2.12 8.01 3.82
N GLN A 118 -2.32 8.62 5.00
CA GLN A 118 -2.89 9.96 5.14
C GLN A 118 -1.82 11.05 5.13
N PHE A 119 -0.71 10.87 5.87
CA PHE A 119 0.26 11.95 6.08
C PHE A 119 1.46 11.92 5.12
N ILE A 120 1.83 10.78 4.52
CA ILE A 120 2.95 10.73 3.58
C ILE A 120 2.69 11.58 2.33
N PRO A 121 1.50 11.53 1.67
CA PRO A 121 1.22 12.41 0.54
C PRO A 121 1.31 13.90 0.90
N ILE A 122 0.91 14.26 2.12
CA ILE A 122 1.01 15.64 2.63
C ILE A 122 2.48 16.01 2.84
N ALA A 123 3.25 15.11 3.46
CA ALA A 123 4.69 15.29 3.66
C ALA A 123 5.42 15.50 2.33
N GLU A 124 5.04 14.75 1.30
CA GLU A 124 5.59 14.90 -0.04
C GLU A 124 5.23 16.25 -0.63
N ASN A 125 3.97 16.68 -0.59
CA ASN A 125 3.55 17.97 -1.14
C ASN A 125 4.27 19.17 -0.51
N ASP A 126 4.50 19.13 0.80
CA ASP A 126 5.15 20.21 1.58
C ASP A 126 6.68 20.09 1.68
N ASP A 127 7.30 19.14 0.95
CA ASP A 127 8.73 18.78 1.01
C ASP A 127 9.22 18.36 2.42
N LEU A 128 8.32 18.22 3.39
CA LEU A 128 8.58 17.68 4.73
C LEU A 128 9.08 16.25 4.68
N ILE A 129 8.70 15.48 3.64
CA ILE A 129 9.15 14.10 3.42
C ILE A 129 10.66 13.98 3.44
N ILE A 130 11.39 15.03 3.06
CA ILE A 130 12.84 15.00 3.04
C ILE A 130 13.40 15.03 4.46
N ARG A 131 12.89 15.91 5.32
CA ARG A 131 13.28 15.97 6.74
C ARG A 131 12.92 14.67 7.45
N ILE A 132 11.71 14.18 7.21
CA ILE A 132 11.20 12.93 7.80
C ILE A 132 12.05 11.74 7.39
N GLY A 133 12.37 11.63 6.10
CA GLY A 133 13.17 10.50 5.63
C GLY A 133 14.65 10.58 6.04
N ASP A 134 15.23 11.78 6.18
CA ASP A 134 16.57 11.94 6.77
C ASP A 134 16.60 11.45 8.23
N MET A 135 15.55 11.78 9.01
CA MET A 135 15.36 11.27 10.37
C MET A 135 15.18 9.75 10.37
N ALA A 136 14.30 9.22 9.51
CA ALA A 136 14.03 7.79 9.40
C ALA A 136 15.28 6.98 9.05
N LEU A 137 16.06 7.43 8.06
CA LEU A 137 17.33 6.80 7.68
C LEU A 137 18.30 6.73 8.86
N ARG A 138 18.48 7.85 9.58
CA ARG A 138 19.39 7.92 10.72
C ARG A 138 18.94 6.99 11.84
N GLN A 139 17.67 7.06 12.23
CA GLN A 139 17.13 6.28 13.33
C GLN A 139 17.14 4.78 13.00
N ALA A 140 16.73 4.39 11.79
CA ALA A 140 16.75 3.01 11.33
C ALA A 140 18.17 2.42 11.34
N CYS A 141 19.18 3.19 10.92
CA CYS A 141 20.56 2.73 10.97
C CYS A 141 21.07 2.55 12.42
N ILE A 142 20.71 3.46 13.33
CA ILE A 142 21.07 3.37 14.75
C ILE A 142 20.39 2.15 15.39
N ASP A 143 19.10 1.96 15.14
CA ASP A 143 18.33 0.85 15.71
C ASP A 143 18.85 -0.50 15.21
N ALA A 144 19.23 -0.59 13.93
CA ALA A 144 19.78 -1.80 13.33
C ALA A 144 21.11 -2.26 13.95
N MET A 145 21.90 -1.35 14.54
CA MET A 145 23.14 -1.69 15.23
C MET A 145 22.93 -2.54 16.49
N ALA A 146 21.73 -2.50 17.06
CA ALA A 146 21.37 -3.33 18.21
C ALA A 146 20.87 -4.74 17.81
N TRP A 147 20.76 -5.02 16.50
CA TRP A 147 20.35 -6.32 15.98
C TRP A 147 21.57 -7.16 15.54
N PRO A 148 21.42 -8.50 15.41
CA PRO A 148 22.46 -9.37 14.89
C PRO A 148 22.96 -8.94 13.50
N ASP A 149 24.25 -9.14 13.23
CA ASP A 149 24.92 -8.66 12.01
C ASP A 149 24.32 -9.19 10.70
N ASN A 150 23.62 -10.32 10.76
CA ASN A 150 22.96 -10.92 9.60
C ASN A 150 21.58 -10.33 9.29
N ILE A 151 21.03 -9.47 10.17
CA ILE A 151 19.74 -8.81 9.97
C ILE A 151 19.96 -7.42 9.35
N LYS A 152 19.27 -7.17 8.24
CA LYS A 152 19.29 -5.90 7.52
C LYS A 152 18.17 -4.97 7.99
N VAL A 153 18.26 -3.69 7.63
CA VAL A 153 17.17 -2.72 7.74
C VAL A 153 16.85 -2.14 6.38
N ALA A 154 15.56 -2.12 6.03
CA ALA A 154 15.05 -1.51 4.82
C ALA A 154 14.34 -0.20 5.17
N VAL A 155 14.60 0.85 4.40
CA VAL A 155 14.00 2.18 4.60
C VAL A 155 13.39 2.67 3.29
N ASN A 156 12.12 3.07 3.35
CA ASN A 156 11.40 3.67 2.23
C ASN A 156 11.97 5.04 1.85
N VAL A 157 12.15 5.27 0.55
CA VAL A 157 12.68 6.50 -0.01
C VAL A 157 11.71 7.05 -1.07
N SER A 158 11.17 8.24 -0.83
CA SER A 158 10.33 8.92 -1.82
C SER A 158 11.13 9.35 -3.05
N ALA A 159 10.47 9.47 -4.20
CA ALA A 159 11.10 9.96 -5.43
C ALA A 159 11.69 11.37 -5.26
N LYS A 160 11.03 12.23 -4.48
CA LYS A 160 11.51 13.58 -4.14
C LYS A 160 12.84 13.56 -3.39
N GLN A 161 13.00 12.64 -2.44
CA GLN A 161 14.27 12.46 -1.72
C GLN A 161 15.35 11.91 -2.64
N PHE A 162 15.01 10.91 -3.45
CA PHE A 162 15.98 10.21 -4.30
C PHE A 162 16.70 11.16 -5.26
N VAL A 163 15.95 12.05 -5.93
CA VAL A 163 16.51 13.00 -6.90
C VAL A 163 17.10 14.27 -6.26
N ARG A 164 16.99 14.42 -4.94
CA ARG A 164 17.52 15.61 -4.26
C ARG A 164 19.05 15.62 -4.32
N ALA A 165 19.59 16.79 -4.65
CA ALA A 165 21.02 17.03 -4.58
C ALA A 165 21.55 16.75 -3.16
N GLY A 166 22.56 15.89 -3.07
CA GLY A 166 23.18 15.52 -1.80
C GLY A 166 22.57 14.30 -1.10
N PHE A 167 21.57 13.62 -1.68
CA PHE A 167 20.97 12.41 -1.09
C PHE A 167 21.99 11.33 -0.70
N ARG A 168 22.98 11.09 -1.57
CA ARG A 168 24.13 10.22 -1.27
C ARG A 168 24.85 10.60 0.03
N ASN A 169 25.07 11.90 0.25
CA ASN A 169 25.77 12.40 1.43
C ASN A 169 24.94 12.21 2.69
N THR A 170 23.61 12.36 2.60
CA THR A 170 22.69 12.03 3.70
C THR A 170 22.85 10.57 4.13
N ILE A 171 22.84 9.63 3.18
CA ILE A 171 23.00 8.20 3.48
C ILE A 171 24.38 7.91 4.07
N ALA A 172 25.44 8.48 3.48
CA ALA A 172 26.80 8.31 3.99
C ALA A 172 26.91 8.82 5.44
N ALA A 173 26.30 9.97 5.76
CA ALA A 173 26.29 10.51 7.11
C ALA A 173 25.50 9.63 8.09
N ALA A 174 24.35 9.07 7.69
CA ALA A 174 23.58 8.14 8.53
C ALA A 174 24.37 6.86 8.86
N LEU A 175 25.06 6.30 7.86
CA LEU A 175 25.93 5.13 8.04
C LEU A 175 27.15 5.46 8.92
N GLU A 176 27.77 6.62 8.72
CA GLU A 176 28.92 7.06 9.54
C GLU A 176 28.54 7.28 11.00
N VAL A 177 27.41 7.95 11.26
CA VAL A 177 26.92 8.24 12.61
C VAL A 177 26.50 6.96 13.36
N SER A 178 25.86 6.02 12.67
CA SER A 178 25.43 4.75 13.28
C SER A 178 26.56 3.73 13.41
N GLY A 179 27.53 3.75 12.48
CA GLY A 179 28.51 2.67 12.32
C GLY A 179 27.97 1.44 11.59
N LEU A 180 26.75 1.51 11.02
CA LEU A 180 26.14 0.39 10.31
C LEU A 180 26.91 0.08 9.02
N SER A 181 27.17 -1.20 8.77
CA SER A 181 27.74 -1.62 7.49
C SER A 181 26.80 -1.25 6.34
N PRO A 182 27.28 -0.61 5.25
CA PRO A 182 26.42 -0.22 4.13
C PRO A 182 25.58 -1.37 3.57
N SER A 183 26.12 -2.59 3.54
CA SER A 183 25.43 -3.77 3.02
C SER A 183 24.25 -4.25 3.88
N ARG A 184 24.13 -3.75 5.12
CA ARG A 184 22.98 -3.97 6.02
C ARG A 184 21.87 -2.93 5.84
N LEU A 185 22.13 -1.81 5.16
CA LEU A 185 21.12 -0.82 4.80
C LEU A 185 20.57 -1.13 3.41
N GLU A 186 19.26 -1.24 3.32
CA GLU A 186 18.52 -1.39 2.09
C GLU A 186 17.60 -0.20 1.87
N LEU A 187 17.61 0.35 0.65
CA LEU A 187 16.75 1.46 0.27
C LEU A 187 15.62 0.92 -0.62
N GLU A 188 14.39 1.09 -0.15
CA GLU A 188 13.18 0.72 -0.89
C GLU A 188 12.70 1.94 -1.68
N ILE A 189 12.57 1.76 -3.00
CA ILE A 189 12.14 2.80 -3.92
C ILE A 189 11.04 2.25 -4.81
N THR A 190 10.04 3.09 -5.10
CA THR A 190 8.97 2.74 -6.02
C THR A 190 9.36 3.02 -7.47
N GLU A 191 8.60 2.50 -8.44
CA GLU A 191 8.81 2.78 -9.87
C GLU A 191 8.75 4.28 -10.22
N SER A 192 8.14 5.10 -9.37
CA SER A 192 7.99 6.55 -9.58
C SER A 192 9.32 7.29 -9.69
N VAL A 193 10.41 6.76 -9.14
CA VAL A 193 11.76 7.34 -9.26
C VAL A 193 12.26 7.41 -10.69
N PHE A 194 11.73 6.57 -11.59
CA PHE A 194 12.11 6.53 -12.99
C PHE A 194 11.33 7.53 -13.86
N VAL A 195 10.40 8.29 -13.26
CA VAL A 195 9.65 9.33 -13.96
C VAL A 195 10.51 10.60 -14.02
N GLY A 196 11.02 10.94 -15.20
CA GLY A 196 11.78 12.17 -15.43
C GLY A 196 13.11 11.94 -16.11
N ASP A 197 14.18 12.55 -15.58
CA ASP A 197 15.52 12.49 -16.14
C ASP A 197 16.27 11.21 -15.73
N LEU A 198 16.27 10.23 -16.64
CA LEU A 198 16.92 8.94 -16.43
C LEU A 198 18.45 9.05 -16.27
N GLU A 199 19.11 10.06 -16.87
CA GLU A 199 20.57 10.18 -16.74
C GLU A 199 20.97 10.56 -15.30
N THR A 200 20.19 11.45 -14.69
CA THR A 200 20.35 11.84 -13.28
C THR A 200 20.07 10.65 -12.36
N VAL A 201 18.98 9.92 -12.60
CA VAL A 201 18.61 8.72 -11.84
C VAL A 201 19.70 7.65 -11.90
N ASP A 202 20.23 7.36 -13.08
CA ASP A 202 21.32 6.41 -13.28
C ASP A 202 22.61 6.83 -12.56
N ALA A 203 22.91 8.13 -12.52
CA ALA A 203 24.06 8.64 -11.78
C ALA A 203 23.93 8.39 -10.28
N ILE A 204 22.74 8.64 -9.72
CA ILE A 204 22.44 8.38 -8.32
C ILE A 204 22.58 6.89 -8.01
N PHE A 205 22.02 6.00 -8.83
CA PHE A 205 22.16 4.54 -8.65
C PHE A 205 23.62 4.08 -8.64
N ARG A 206 24.44 4.59 -9.56
CA ARG A 206 25.89 4.28 -9.57
C ARG A 206 26.57 4.74 -8.30
N ASP A 207 26.19 5.90 -7.77
CA ASP A 207 26.80 6.46 -6.57
C ASP A 207 26.38 5.74 -5.29
N LEU A 208 25.12 5.30 -5.20
CA LEU A 208 24.62 4.44 -4.12
C LEU A 208 25.31 3.06 -4.15
N LYS A 209 25.49 2.48 -5.34
CA LYS A 209 26.23 1.23 -5.49
C LYS A 209 27.69 1.34 -5.03
N LYS A 210 28.36 2.47 -5.28
CA LYS A 210 29.72 2.73 -4.77
C LYS A 210 29.74 2.85 -3.24
N LEU A 211 28.66 3.34 -2.63
CA LEU A 211 28.53 3.40 -1.18
C LEU A 211 28.36 2.01 -0.57
N GLY A 212 27.83 1.05 -1.35
CA GLY A 212 27.68 -0.34 -0.95
C GLY A 212 26.35 -0.65 -0.25
N VAL A 213 25.38 0.26 -0.32
CA VAL A 213 24.01 0.01 0.13
C VAL A 213 23.27 -0.89 -0.84
N ARG A 214 22.26 -1.60 -0.33
CA ARG A 214 21.39 -2.44 -1.15
C ARG A 214 20.20 -1.65 -1.65
N LEU A 215 19.68 -2.05 -2.81
CA LEU A 215 18.54 -1.40 -3.44
C LEU A 215 17.41 -2.39 -3.67
N SER A 216 16.19 -2.00 -3.32
CA SER A 216 14.98 -2.80 -3.50
C SER A 216 13.95 -2.02 -4.28
N LEU A 217 13.32 -2.68 -5.25
CA LEU A 217 12.21 -2.10 -6.00
C LEU A 217 10.89 -2.52 -5.36
N ASP A 218 10.15 -1.53 -4.90
CA ASP A 218 8.87 -1.69 -4.21
C ASP A 218 7.67 -1.62 -5.17
N ASP A 219 6.54 -2.18 -4.74
CA ASP A 219 5.25 -2.21 -5.49
C ASP A 219 5.34 -2.76 -6.93
N PHE A 220 6.26 -3.69 -7.21
CA PHE A 220 6.53 -4.13 -8.58
C PHE A 220 5.30 -4.79 -9.24
N GLY A 221 4.91 -4.29 -10.42
CA GLY A 221 3.83 -4.84 -11.24
C GLY A 221 2.50 -4.07 -11.18
N THR A 222 2.35 -3.12 -10.26
CA THR A 222 1.09 -2.35 -10.09
C THR A 222 0.98 -1.13 -11.02
N GLY A 223 2.10 -0.68 -11.60
CA GLY A 223 2.20 0.52 -12.43
C GLY A 223 2.51 0.25 -13.90
N TYR A 224 3.07 1.26 -14.58
CA TYR A 224 3.67 1.10 -15.92
C TYR A 224 5.03 0.40 -15.80
N SER A 225 5.02 -0.85 -15.32
CA SER A 225 6.23 -1.64 -15.09
C SER A 225 6.95 -1.90 -16.41
N SER A 226 7.83 -0.98 -16.80
CA SER A 226 8.76 -1.21 -17.88
C SER A 226 9.87 -2.07 -17.32
N LEU A 227 9.96 -3.32 -17.77
CA LEU A 227 11.15 -4.17 -17.64
C LEU A 227 12.46 -3.42 -17.97
N GLY A 228 12.37 -2.33 -18.73
CA GLY A 228 13.47 -1.40 -18.96
C GLY A 228 14.09 -0.82 -17.69
N TYR A 229 13.33 -0.52 -16.64
CA TYR A 229 13.84 0.08 -15.40
C TYR A 229 14.81 -0.85 -14.65
N LEU A 230 14.55 -2.16 -14.69
CA LEU A 230 15.42 -3.18 -14.10
C LEU A 230 16.82 -3.24 -14.74
N LYS A 231 17.00 -2.64 -15.94
CA LYS A 231 18.32 -2.53 -16.57
C LYS A 231 19.16 -1.38 -16.02
N HIS A 232 18.52 -0.41 -15.38
CA HIS A 232 19.12 0.87 -15.00
C HIS A 232 19.50 0.86 -13.52
N GLY A 233 18.61 0.35 -12.66
CA GLY A 233 18.90 0.12 -11.24
C GLY A 233 19.61 -1.23 -11.04
N HIS A 234 20.76 -1.21 -10.36
CA HIS A 234 21.39 -2.43 -9.84
C HIS A 234 20.63 -2.90 -8.59
N PHE A 235 19.39 -3.31 -8.78
CA PHE A 235 18.55 -3.82 -7.69
C PHE A 235 19.07 -5.14 -7.16
N ASP A 236 18.99 -5.30 -5.85
CA ASP A 236 19.30 -6.52 -5.12
C ASP A 236 18.04 -7.32 -4.77
N LYS A 237 16.88 -6.66 -4.76
CA LYS A 237 15.61 -7.21 -4.32
C LYS A 237 14.42 -6.64 -5.11
N LEU A 238 13.41 -7.48 -5.35
CA LEU A 238 12.10 -7.11 -5.87
C LEU A 238 11.01 -7.46 -4.85
N LYS A 239 10.14 -6.50 -4.53
CA LYS A 239 8.97 -6.71 -3.67
C LYS A 239 7.73 -6.90 -4.54
N ILE A 240 7.05 -8.02 -4.33
CA ILE A 240 5.82 -8.40 -5.03
C ILE A 240 4.67 -7.82 -4.23
N ASP A 241 4.01 -6.81 -4.82
CA ASP A 241 2.94 -6.08 -4.17
C ASP A 241 1.83 -7.00 -3.65
N GLN A 242 1.25 -6.60 -2.51
CA GLN A 242 0.17 -7.31 -1.84
C GLN A 242 -1.06 -7.54 -2.72
N SER A 243 -1.31 -6.72 -3.75
CA SER A 243 -2.46 -6.93 -4.66
C SER A 243 -2.34 -8.20 -5.51
N PHE A 244 -1.12 -8.70 -5.72
CA PHE A 244 -0.89 -10.00 -6.36
C PHE A 244 -0.92 -11.16 -5.38
N VAL A 245 -0.70 -10.91 -4.10
CA VAL A 245 -0.61 -11.95 -3.06
C VAL A 245 -1.97 -12.19 -2.41
N ARG A 246 -2.71 -11.13 -2.08
CA ARG A 246 -3.99 -11.22 -1.40
C ARG A 246 -5.01 -11.96 -2.24
N GLY A 247 -5.53 -13.06 -1.73
CA GLY A 247 -6.53 -13.88 -2.41
C GLY A 247 -6.00 -14.68 -3.61
N CYS A 248 -4.68 -14.77 -3.80
CA CYS A 248 -4.07 -15.47 -4.94
C CYS A 248 -4.42 -16.97 -5.03
N THR A 249 -4.97 -17.56 -3.97
CA THR A 249 -5.42 -18.96 -3.91
C THR A 249 -6.86 -19.17 -4.34
N GLU A 250 -7.59 -18.10 -4.71
CA GLU A 250 -8.95 -18.17 -5.21
C GLU A 250 -9.01 -18.84 -6.60
N ASN A 251 -10.07 -19.61 -6.85
CA ASN A 251 -10.20 -20.38 -8.08
C ASN A 251 -10.33 -19.46 -9.30
N GLY A 252 -9.47 -19.67 -10.30
CA GLY A 252 -9.50 -18.90 -11.55
C GLY A 252 -8.68 -17.61 -11.52
N ASP A 253 -7.99 -17.32 -10.42
CA ASP A 253 -7.11 -16.15 -10.32
C ASP A 253 -5.84 -16.33 -11.20
N THR A 254 -5.44 -15.25 -11.89
CA THR A 254 -4.21 -15.20 -12.69
C THR A 254 -2.99 -14.82 -11.86
N ASN A 255 -3.18 -14.29 -10.64
CA ASN A 255 -2.13 -13.86 -9.73
C ASN A 255 -1.03 -14.92 -9.47
N PRO A 256 -1.34 -16.23 -9.27
CA PRO A 256 -0.29 -17.25 -9.13
C PRO A 256 0.69 -17.31 -10.31
N ALA A 257 0.21 -17.06 -11.53
CA ALA A 257 1.05 -17.04 -12.72
C ALA A 257 1.92 -15.77 -12.77
N ILE A 258 1.37 -14.63 -12.34
CA ILE A 258 2.11 -13.36 -12.24
C ILE A 258 3.24 -13.48 -11.20
N ILE A 259 2.94 -13.98 -9.99
CA ILE A 259 3.96 -14.26 -8.96
C ILE A 259 5.06 -15.16 -9.52
N THR A 260 4.70 -16.24 -10.22
CA THR A 260 5.67 -17.15 -10.83
C THR A 260 6.58 -16.44 -11.85
N ALA A 261 6.01 -15.55 -12.67
CA ALA A 261 6.78 -14.78 -13.64
C ALA A 261 7.74 -13.79 -12.97
N ILE A 262 7.29 -13.09 -11.92
CA ILE A 262 8.13 -12.14 -11.17
C ILE A 262 9.29 -12.87 -10.48
N VAL A 263 9.02 -14.00 -9.81
CA VAL A 263 10.08 -14.82 -9.17
C VAL A 263 11.09 -15.33 -10.20
N ALA A 264 10.62 -15.82 -11.35
CA ALA A 264 11.51 -16.28 -12.41
C ALA A 264 12.40 -15.15 -12.97
N LEU A 265 11.84 -13.96 -13.14
CA LEU A 265 12.55 -12.76 -13.58
C LEU A 265 13.62 -12.34 -12.56
N ALA A 266 13.24 -12.20 -11.29
CA ALA A 266 14.16 -11.84 -10.21
C ALA A 266 15.35 -12.80 -10.16
N LYS A 267 15.07 -14.10 -10.19
CA LYS A 267 16.09 -15.15 -10.22
C LYS A 267 17.02 -15.04 -11.43
N ALA A 268 16.48 -14.75 -12.62
CA ALA A 268 17.29 -14.56 -13.82
C ALA A 268 18.20 -13.32 -13.76
N LEU A 269 17.81 -12.31 -12.98
CA LEU A 269 18.58 -11.09 -12.74
C LEU A 269 19.48 -11.16 -11.50
N GLY A 270 19.43 -12.25 -10.73
CA GLY A 270 20.20 -12.42 -9.49
C GLY A 270 19.67 -11.60 -8.31
N MET A 271 18.37 -11.28 -8.32
CA MET A 271 17.69 -10.51 -7.29
C MET A 271 16.93 -11.43 -6.33
N GLU A 272 16.85 -11.03 -5.06
CA GLU A 272 15.99 -11.64 -4.04
C GLU A 272 14.54 -11.19 -4.24
N THR A 273 13.58 -12.00 -3.80
CA THR A 273 12.15 -11.67 -3.85
C THR A 273 11.50 -11.60 -2.48
N VAL A 274 10.63 -10.62 -2.27
CA VAL A 274 9.73 -10.56 -1.10
C VAL A 274 8.30 -10.65 -1.59
N ALA A 275 7.51 -11.56 -1.05
CA ALA A 275 6.06 -11.52 -1.19
C ALA A 275 5.44 -10.71 -0.04
N GLU A 276 4.72 -9.64 -0.37
CA GLU A 276 4.15 -8.72 0.61
C GLU A 276 2.68 -8.99 0.91
N GLY A 277 2.22 -8.54 2.07
CA GLY A 277 0.81 -8.62 2.46
C GLY A 277 0.29 -10.05 2.60
N VAL A 278 1.15 -11.02 2.91
CA VAL A 278 0.70 -12.39 3.21
C VAL A 278 -0.02 -12.40 4.55
N GLU A 279 -1.28 -12.83 4.56
CA GLU A 279 -2.13 -12.82 5.76
C GLU A 279 -2.70 -14.20 6.09
N ALA A 280 -2.70 -15.14 5.15
CA ALA A 280 -3.21 -16.49 5.33
C ALA A 280 -2.19 -17.60 5.02
N MET A 281 -2.41 -18.78 5.60
CA MET A 281 -1.51 -19.94 5.42
C MET A 281 -1.49 -20.47 3.98
N ASP A 282 -2.62 -20.39 3.26
CA ASP A 282 -2.69 -20.84 1.88
C ASP A 282 -1.93 -19.92 0.91
N GLU A 283 -2.00 -18.59 1.13
CA GLU A 283 -1.15 -17.61 0.44
C GLU A 283 0.32 -17.89 0.72
N LEU A 284 0.68 -18.10 1.99
CA LEU A 284 2.04 -18.44 2.42
C LEU A 284 2.56 -19.70 1.72
N ASP A 285 1.77 -20.77 1.68
CA ASP A 285 2.12 -22.02 1.02
C ASP A 285 2.29 -21.82 -0.50
N LEU A 286 1.44 -21.00 -1.12
CA LEU A 286 1.55 -20.69 -2.54
C LEU A 286 2.85 -19.94 -2.85
N VAL A 287 3.15 -18.84 -2.14
CA VAL A 287 4.36 -18.03 -2.42
C VAL A 287 5.63 -18.83 -2.15
N LYS A 288 5.62 -19.68 -1.10
CA LYS A 288 6.67 -20.68 -0.85
C LYS A 288 6.85 -21.62 -2.03
N GLN A 289 5.76 -22.19 -2.54
CA GLN A 289 5.79 -23.11 -3.68
C GLN A 289 6.30 -22.42 -4.96
N ARG A 290 6.00 -21.13 -5.15
CA ARG A 290 6.50 -20.35 -6.29
C ARG A 290 7.96 -19.93 -6.15
N GLY A 291 8.53 -20.08 -4.95
CA GLY A 291 9.95 -19.85 -4.68
C GLY A 291 10.28 -18.40 -4.31
N ALA A 292 9.34 -17.69 -3.67
CA ALA A 292 9.66 -16.40 -3.05
C ALA A 292 10.72 -16.59 -1.95
N ASP A 293 11.76 -15.77 -1.95
CA ASP A 293 12.89 -15.91 -1.01
C ASP A 293 12.53 -15.46 0.40
N LEU A 294 11.75 -14.39 0.50
CA LEU A 294 11.29 -13.78 1.74
C LEU A 294 9.78 -13.53 1.69
N VAL A 295 9.18 -13.45 2.88
CA VAL A 295 7.77 -13.11 3.05
C VAL A 295 7.62 -12.03 4.11
N GLN A 296 6.75 -11.07 3.81
CA GLN A 296 6.32 -10.03 4.71
C GLN A 296 4.80 -10.00 4.79
N GLY A 297 4.26 -9.86 5.99
CA GLY A 297 2.82 -9.74 6.19
C GLY A 297 2.41 -10.10 7.60
N TYR A 298 1.12 -9.89 7.90
CA TYR A 298 0.57 -10.15 9.22
C TYR A 298 0.53 -11.64 9.58
N ILE A 299 0.73 -12.52 8.60
CA ILE A 299 0.98 -13.94 8.85
C ILE A 299 2.15 -14.15 9.81
N TYR A 300 3.18 -13.28 9.82
CA TYR A 300 4.30 -13.37 10.76
C TYR A 300 4.17 -12.35 11.88
N SER A 301 4.03 -11.07 11.53
CA SER A 301 3.93 -9.98 12.51
C SER A 301 3.44 -8.70 11.87
N GLN A 302 2.76 -7.89 12.66
CA GLN A 302 2.65 -6.46 12.39
C GLN A 302 4.01 -5.77 12.65
N ALA A 303 4.12 -4.49 12.27
CA ALA A 303 5.30 -3.72 12.60
C ALA A 303 5.41 -3.49 14.11
N LEU A 304 6.60 -3.72 14.66
CA LEU A 304 6.87 -3.69 16.09
C LEU A 304 7.72 -2.48 16.45
N PRO A 305 7.51 -1.81 17.60
CA PRO A 305 8.44 -0.81 18.07
C PRO A 305 9.81 -1.44 18.38
N GLN A 306 10.88 -0.63 18.35
CA GLN A 306 12.26 -1.11 18.56
C GLN A 306 12.41 -1.91 19.86
N GLU A 307 11.77 -1.50 20.95
CA GLU A 307 11.84 -2.20 22.24
C GLU A 307 11.34 -3.65 22.14
N GLU A 308 10.26 -3.88 21.39
CA GLU A 308 9.73 -5.23 21.16
C GLU A 308 10.64 -6.05 20.23
N VAL A 309 11.25 -5.42 19.22
CA VAL A 309 12.26 -6.07 18.38
C VAL A 309 13.43 -6.56 19.24
N LEU A 310 13.98 -5.71 20.11
CA LEU A 310 15.10 -6.05 20.99
C LEU A 310 14.75 -7.17 21.97
N ALA A 311 13.52 -7.16 22.51
CA ALA A 311 13.04 -8.24 23.38
C ALA A 311 13.05 -9.60 22.64
N GLN A 312 12.66 -9.63 21.37
CA GLN A 312 12.64 -10.86 20.56
C GLN A 312 14.04 -11.30 20.10
N VAL A 313 14.92 -10.34 19.79
CA VAL A 313 16.31 -10.57 19.37
C VAL A 313 17.19 -11.12 20.49
N SER A 314 16.93 -10.75 21.75
CA SER A 314 17.76 -11.15 22.90
C SER A 314 17.85 -12.67 23.15
N ASN A 315 17.02 -13.49 22.48
CA ASN A 315 16.98 -14.94 22.59
C ASN A 315 17.80 -15.71 21.52
N GLY A 316 18.59 -15.04 20.67
CA GLY A 316 19.42 -15.66 19.61
C GLY A 316 18.93 -15.32 18.20
N ALA A 317 19.04 -16.27 17.25
CA ALA A 317 18.49 -16.08 15.90
C ALA A 317 16.98 -15.80 16.00
N MET A 318 16.54 -14.64 15.49
CA MET A 318 15.14 -14.24 15.59
C MET A 318 14.30 -15.08 14.64
N LYS A 319 13.49 -15.98 15.21
CA LYS A 319 12.54 -16.80 14.49
C LYS A 319 11.11 -16.37 14.78
N VAL A 320 10.32 -16.19 13.73
CA VAL A 320 8.91 -15.83 13.84
C VAL A 320 8.10 -16.94 13.18
N THR A 321 7.20 -17.56 13.92
CA THR A 321 6.37 -18.65 13.40
C THR A 321 5.14 -18.04 12.73
N PRO A 322 4.76 -18.49 11.52
CA PRO A 322 3.58 -17.97 10.87
C PRO A 322 2.32 -18.35 11.67
N ASN A 323 1.44 -17.39 11.87
CA ASN A 323 0.17 -17.52 12.57
C ASN A 323 -0.90 -16.70 11.84
N GLY A 324 -1.87 -17.38 11.23
CA GLY A 324 -2.96 -16.75 10.50
C GLY A 324 -4.06 -17.73 10.14
N PRO A 325 -5.16 -17.26 9.55
CA PRO A 325 -6.23 -18.12 9.09
C PRO A 325 -5.73 -19.13 8.06
N PRO A 326 -6.34 -20.33 8.00
CA PRO A 326 -5.95 -21.35 7.02
C PRO A 326 -6.23 -20.96 5.57
N ARG A 327 -7.15 -20.01 5.34
CA ARG A 327 -7.47 -19.44 4.03
C ARG A 327 -7.73 -17.96 4.12
N HIS A 328 -7.27 -17.21 3.13
CA HIS A 328 -7.64 -15.82 2.95
C HIS A 328 -9.16 -15.69 2.82
N ARG A 329 -9.72 -14.62 3.40
CA ARG A 329 -11.12 -14.26 3.27
C ARG A 329 -11.19 -12.76 3.07
N SER A 330 -11.91 -12.33 2.03
CA SER A 330 -12.10 -10.90 1.76
C SER A 330 -12.61 -10.16 3.00
N ASP A 331 -12.09 -8.95 3.22
CA ASP A 331 -12.47 -8.09 4.33
C ASP A 331 -14.00 -7.91 4.43
N ARG A 332 -14.51 -7.99 5.66
CA ARG A 332 -15.94 -7.89 5.96
C ARG A 332 -16.19 -6.64 6.80
N ILE A 333 -17.00 -5.75 6.27
CA ILE A 333 -17.53 -4.63 7.05
C ILE A 333 -18.74 -5.15 7.83
N SER A 334 -18.71 -4.95 9.15
CA SER A 334 -19.91 -5.16 9.98
C SER A 334 -20.90 -4.04 9.68
N ILE A 335 -22.05 -4.41 9.12
CA ILE A 335 -23.12 -3.48 8.77
C ILE A 335 -24.35 -3.91 9.55
N PHE A 336 -25.20 -2.97 9.97
CA PHE A 336 -26.48 -3.29 10.60
C PHE A 336 -27.59 -2.55 9.87
N ARG A 337 -27.92 -3.05 8.68
CA ARG A 337 -28.83 -2.36 7.76
C ARG A 337 -29.93 -3.29 7.30
N LYS A 338 -31.17 -2.79 7.25
CA LYS A 338 -32.27 -3.51 6.61
C LYS A 338 -32.09 -3.45 5.10
N VAL A 339 -32.10 -4.60 4.46
CA VAL A 339 -31.95 -4.79 3.01
C VAL A 339 -33.02 -5.74 2.50
N GLY A 340 -33.26 -5.75 1.19
CA GLY A 340 -34.16 -6.70 0.56
C GLY A 340 -33.46 -8.02 0.25
N LEU A 341 -34.20 -9.11 0.27
CA LEU A 341 -33.78 -10.40 -0.24
C LEU A 341 -34.90 -10.95 -1.12
N ILE A 342 -34.60 -11.27 -2.37
CA ILE A 342 -35.54 -11.82 -3.34
C ILE A 342 -35.24 -13.30 -3.50
N HIS A 343 -36.26 -14.14 -3.39
CA HIS A 343 -36.18 -15.56 -3.72
C HIS A 343 -37.44 -15.94 -4.49
N GLU A 344 -37.27 -16.42 -5.72
CA GLU A 344 -38.36 -16.64 -6.67
C GLU A 344 -39.24 -15.38 -6.78
N ASP A 345 -40.54 -15.50 -6.52
CA ASP A 345 -41.52 -14.41 -6.61
C ASP A 345 -41.72 -13.65 -5.28
N HIS A 346 -40.89 -13.90 -4.26
CA HIS A 346 -41.06 -13.34 -2.92
C HIS A 346 -39.95 -12.34 -2.57
N TYR A 347 -40.36 -11.21 -1.96
CA TYR A 347 -39.46 -10.20 -1.41
C TYR A 347 -39.50 -10.24 0.12
N TYR A 348 -38.35 -10.49 0.74
CA TYR A 348 -38.15 -10.55 2.18
C TYR A 348 -37.33 -9.36 2.65
N GLN A 349 -37.63 -8.87 3.86
CA GLN A 349 -36.80 -7.87 4.51
C GLN A 349 -35.87 -8.55 5.50
N VAL A 350 -34.56 -8.39 5.33
CA VAL A 350 -33.53 -9.02 6.17
C VAL A 350 -32.57 -7.97 6.72
N ILE A 351 -31.85 -8.33 7.77
CA ILE A 351 -30.79 -7.50 8.33
C ILE A 351 -29.46 -7.98 7.78
N LEU A 352 -28.81 -7.14 6.98
CA LEU A 352 -27.40 -7.29 6.60
C LEU A 352 -26.55 -7.07 7.85
N ARG A 353 -25.73 -8.08 8.19
CA ARG A 353 -24.84 -8.12 9.36
C ARG A 353 -23.37 -7.92 9.00
N ASN A 354 -22.95 -8.50 7.88
CA ASN A 354 -21.61 -8.34 7.33
C ASN A 354 -21.71 -8.26 5.81
N LEU A 355 -20.83 -7.48 5.20
CA LEU A 355 -20.67 -7.38 3.75
C LEU A 355 -19.18 -7.43 3.39
N SER A 356 -18.82 -8.26 2.42
CA SER A 356 -17.53 -8.26 1.74
C SER A 356 -17.73 -8.13 0.24
N LYS A 357 -16.64 -8.00 -0.53
CA LYS A 357 -16.70 -8.04 -2.00
C LYS A 357 -17.30 -9.34 -2.53
N SER A 358 -17.10 -10.45 -1.83
CA SER A 358 -17.46 -11.81 -2.28
C SER A 358 -18.71 -12.38 -1.62
N GLY A 359 -19.32 -11.69 -0.66
CA GLY A 359 -20.47 -12.24 0.04
C GLY A 359 -21.04 -11.35 1.13
N ALA A 360 -22.07 -11.87 1.79
CA ALA A 360 -22.76 -11.18 2.87
C ALA A 360 -23.16 -12.16 3.97
N ARG A 361 -23.39 -11.64 5.17
CA ARG A 361 -24.15 -12.36 6.20
C ARG A 361 -25.45 -11.62 6.45
N ILE A 362 -26.56 -12.34 6.34
CA ILE A 362 -27.90 -11.83 6.62
C ILE A 362 -28.50 -12.51 7.86
N SER A 363 -29.52 -11.89 8.44
CA SER A 363 -30.31 -12.44 9.54
C SER A 363 -31.76 -11.99 9.44
N GLY A 364 -32.67 -12.74 10.06
CA GLY A 364 -34.12 -12.45 10.03
C GLY A 364 -34.95 -13.43 9.20
N LEU A 365 -34.31 -14.45 8.62
CA LEU A 365 -35.00 -15.59 8.00
C LEU A 365 -34.65 -16.87 8.75
N ALA A 366 -35.65 -17.71 8.95
CA ALA A 366 -35.51 -19.01 9.59
C ALA A 366 -35.62 -20.14 8.57
N GLY A 367 -34.79 -21.17 8.73
CA GLY A 367 -34.90 -22.41 7.95
C GLY A 367 -34.51 -22.31 6.47
N VAL A 368 -33.70 -21.32 6.07
CA VAL A 368 -33.22 -21.21 4.68
C VAL A 368 -32.16 -22.30 4.40
N PRO A 369 -32.37 -23.20 3.43
CA PRO A 369 -31.41 -24.25 3.10
C PRO A 369 -30.09 -23.72 2.53
N VAL A 370 -29.00 -24.48 2.75
CA VAL A 370 -27.74 -24.26 2.03
C VAL A 370 -27.93 -24.67 0.56
N GLY A 371 -27.42 -23.85 -0.35
CA GLY A 371 -27.56 -24.02 -1.80
C GLY A 371 -28.67 -23.19 -2.44
N THR A 372 -29.52 -22.51 -1.64
CA THR A 372 -30.60 -21.67 -2.16
C THR A 372 -30.06 -20.44 -2.90
N ASP A 373 -30.55 -20.23 -4.13
CA ASP A 373 -30.28 -19.04 -4.93
C ASP A 373 -31.19 -17.88 -4.51
N VAL A 374 -30.59 -16.71 -4.25
CA VAL A 374 -31.27 -15.52 -3.76
C VAL A 374 -30.66 -14.27 -4.41
N VAL A 375 -31.42 -13.20 -4.52
CA VAL A 375 -30.89 -11.89 -4.96
C VAL A 375 -30.95 -10.92 -3.79
N LEU A 376 -29.80 -10.39 -3.40
CA LEU A 376 -29.69 -9.39 -2.34
C LEU A 376 -29.89 -7.99 -2.92
N ASP A 377 -30.85 -7.25 -2.40
CA ASP A 377 -31.14 -5.86 -2.78
C ASP A 377 -30.53 -4.92 -1.73
N LEU A 378 -29.38 -4.31 -2.07
CA LEU A 378 -28.63 -3.40 -1.21
C LEU A 378 -29.21 -1.97 -1.19
N GLY A 379 -30.30 -1.74 -1.93
CA GLY A 379 -30.93 -0.44 -2.14
C GLY A 379 -30.31 0.34 -3.30
N HIS A 380 -30.96 1.45 -3.68
CA HIS A 380 -30.53 2.34 -4.77
C HIS A 380 -30.31 1.63 -6.12
N GLY A 381 -31.01 0.52 -6.37
CA GLY A 381 -30.92 -0.25 -7.61
C GLY A 381 -29.76 -1.25 -7.67
N GLN A 382 -29.02 -1.44 -6.57
CA GLN A 382 -27.92 -2.40 -6.51
C GLN A 382 -28.44 -3.79 -6.10
N LEU A 383 -28.56 -4.68 -7.08
CA LEU A 383 -28.99 -6.08 -6.92
C LEU A 383 -27.80 -7.02 -7.10
N VAL A 384 -27.65 -8.00 -6.21
CA VAL A 384 -26.52 -8.95 -6.20
C VAL A 384 -27.03 -10.38 -6.16
N VAL A 385 -26.77 -11.15 -7.22
CA VAL A 385 -27.11 -12.58 -7.27
C VAL A 385 -26.19 -13.35 -6.34
N SER A 386 -26.79 -14.17 -5.49
CA SER A 386 -26.11 -14.80 -4.37
C SER A 386 -26.60 -16.22 -4.13
N LYS A 387 -25.74 -17.06 -3.53
CA LYS A 387 -26.07 -18.42 -3.09
C LYS A 387 -25.87 -18.55 -1.59
N VAL A 388 -26.80 -19.22 -0.89
CA VAL A 388 -26.64 -19.54 0.53
C VAL A 388 -25.57 -20.62 0.68
N VAL A 389 -24.45 -20.29 1.33
CA VAL A 389 -23.30 -21.21 1.52
C VAL A 389 -23.18 -21.74 2.95
N ASN A 390 -23.79 -21.07 3.92
CA ASN A 390 -23.98 -21.58 5.27
C ASN A 390 -25.25 -21.00 5.88
N ALA A 391 -25.89 -21.75 6.77
CA ALA A 391 -27.09 -21.31 7.47
C ALA A 391 -27.09 -21.79 8.92
N SER A 392 -27.67 -20.97 9.78
CA SER A 392 -28.05 -21.26 11.16
C SER A 392 -29.55 -20.92 11.31
N GLU A 393 -30.16 -21.21 12.47
CA GLU A 393 -31.60 -20.97 12.68
C GLU A 393 -32.08 -19.56 12.33
N SER A 394 -31.23 -18.53 12.48
CA SER A 394 -31.62 -17.13 12.24
C SER A 394 -30.63 -16.31 11.42
N SER A 395 -29.58 -16.94 10.87
CA SER A 395 -28.57 -16.24 10.07
C SER A 395 -28.04 -17.10 8.93
N GLN A 396 -27.86 -16.48 7.77
CA GLN A 396 -27.37 -17.11 6.55
C GLN A 396 -26.14 -16.37 6.04
N GLY A 397 -25.13 -17.14 5.61
CA GLY A 397 -24.01 -16.65 4.81
C GLY A 397 -24.32 -16.81 3.34
N LEU A 398 -24.21 -15.70 2.61
CA LEU A 398 -24.38 -15.60 1.17
C LEU A 398 -23.01 -15.46 0.51
N GLN A 399 -22.80 -16.19 -0.58
CA GLN A 399 -21.70 -15.99 -1.52
C GLN A 399 -22.25 -15.32 -2.78
N PHE A 400 -21.61 -14.27 -3.26
CA PHE A 400 -22.03 -13.59 -4.48
C PHE A 400 -21.53 -14.37 -5.70
N GLU A 401 -22.35 -14.42 -6.75
CA GLU A 401 -21.92 -14.99 -8.03
C GLU A 401 -20.89 -14.10 -8.73
N THR A 402 -21.06 -12.79 -8.59
CA THR A 402 -20.13 -11.77 -9.06
C THR A 402 -19.73 -10.89 -7.87
N THR A 403 -18.43 -10.66 -7.70
CA THR A 403 -17.93 -9.77 -6.66
C THR A 403 -18.42 -8.33 -6.86
N LEU A 404 -18.74 -7.66 -5.74
CA LEU A 404 -19.16 -6.26 -5.68
C LEU A 404 -18.10 -5.26 -6.14
#